data_AF-A0A966V7I0-F1
#
_entry.id   AF-A0A966V7I0-F1
#
_cell.length_a   1.000
_cell.length_b   1.000
_cell.length_c   1.000
_cell.angle_alpha   90.00
_cell.angle_beta   90.00
_cell.angle_gamma   90.00
#
_symmetry.space_group_name_H-M   'P 1'
#
loop_
_entity.id
_entity.type
_entity.pdbx_description
1 polymer ?
#
loop_
_entity_poly.entity_id
_entity_poly.type
_entity_poly.pdbx_seq_one_letter_code
_entity_poly.pdbx_strand_id
1 'polypeptide(L)'
;EMSCSLSHLKAIHTAYHDNVEYALIMEDDMYFMVDPDWKEIIQSAPTDWEVLQLFTFYAYVYEEYNKSGTKWVEHVPRFMASTGAYIINRAAMERLLSQFIPDEYTIANWDDIQNITFKNVLSECNADYFLYKHLKTYVHTLVLFNAEGFDSEIHPDHLGYHNQSKEEINKIKDDQSNAVSTTL
;
A
#
# COMPACT_ATOMS: atom_id res chain seq x y z
N GLU A 1 6.23 -1.12 14.02
CA GLU A 1 6.74 -0.02 13.15
C GLU A 1 8.10 -0.30 12.53
N MET A 2 9.25 -0.14 13.20
CA MET A 2 10.56 -0.26 12.51
C MET A 2 10.80 -1.63 11.84
N SER A 3 10.40 -2.73 12.48
CA SER A 3 10.48 -4.08 11.88
C SER A 3 9.56 -4.24 10.67
N CYS A 4 8.39 -3.59 10.68
CA CYS A 4 7.46 -3.57 9.54
C CYS A 4 8.08 -2.77 8.37
N SER A 5 8.64 -1.60 8.64
CA SER A 5 9.36 -0.83 7.61
C SER A 5 10.53 -1.61 7.00
N LEU A 6 11.28 -2.36 7.82
CA LEU A 6 12.33 -3.24 7.35
C LEU A 6 11.79 -4.43 6.53
N SER A 7 10.65 -5.01 6.87
CA SER A 7 10.06 -6.10 6.07
C SER A 7 9.59 -5.60 4.70
N HIS A 8 8.96 -4.41 4.62
CA HIS A 8 8.62 -3.80 3.34
C HIS A 8 9.85 -3.48 2.50
N LEU A 9 10.88 -2.88 3.10
CA LEU A 9 12.15 -2.64 2.40
C LEU A 9 12.77 -3.95 1.89
N LYS A 10 12.69 -5.05 2.66
CA LYS A 10 13.17 -6.38 2.24
C LYS A 10 12.43 -6.88 1.01
N ALA A 11 11.11 -6.77 1.01
CA ALA A 11 10.27 -7.23 -0.09
C ALA A 11 10.53 -6.40 -1.36
N ILE A 12 10.64 -5.08 -1.23
CA ILE A 12 11.00 -4.17 -2.33
C ILE A 12 12.38 -4.47 -2.89
N HIS A 13 13.37 -4.66 -2.02
CA HIS A 13 14.74 -5.00 -2.41
C HIS A 13 14.79 -6.33 -3.17
N THR A 14 14.08 -7.34 -2.65
CA THR A 14 13.94 -8.66 -3.30
C THR A 14 13.36 -8.51 -4.71
N ALA A 15 12.22 -7.82 -4.84
CA ALA A 15 11.58 -7.60 -6.14
C ALA A 15 12.48 -6.84 -7.13
N TYR A 16 13.18 -5.80 -6.66
CA TYR A 16 14.10 -5.05 -7.50
C TYR A 16 15.22 -5.94 -8.08
N HIS A 17 15.80 -6.81 -7.25
CA HIS A 17 16.85 -7.74 -7.64
C HIS A 17 16.35 -8.95 -8.45
N ASP A 18 15.09 -9.35 -8.29
CA ASP A 18 14.41 -10.33 -9.16
C ASP A 18 14.10 -9.75 -10.56
N ASN A 19 14.46 -8.49 -10.80
CA ASN A 19 14.34 -7.80 -12.09
C ASN A 19 12.89 -7.73 -12.61
N VAL A 20 11.92 -7.60 -11.70
CA VAL A 20 10.51 -7.39 -12.07
C VAL A 20 10.22 -5.91 -12.34
N GLU A 21 9.23 -5.66 -13.19
CA GLU A 21 8.78 -4.30 -13.55
C GLU A 21 7.84 -3.72 -12.49
N TYR A 22 6.95 -4.55 -11.96
CA TYR A 22 5.99 -4.21 -10.92
C TYR A 22 6.01 -5.29 -9.84
N ALA A 23 5.83 -4.88 -8.58
CA ALA A 23 5.70 -5.79 -7.45
C ALA A 23 4.44 -5.45 -6.64
N LEU A 24 3.61 -6.45 -6.39
CA LEU A 24 2.57 -6.38 -5.36
C LEU A 24 3.21 -6.74 -4.02
N ILE A 25 3.16 -5.80 -3.07
CA ILE A 25 3.54 -6.03 -1.68
C ILE A 25 2.26 -6.06 -0.86
N MET A 26 2.11 -7.12 -0.06
CA MET A 26 0.89 -7.39 0.68
C MET A 26 1.26 -7.97 2.06
N GLU A 27 0.66 -7.45 3.13
CA GLU A 27 0.77 -8.00 4.48
C GLU A 27 0.06 -9.36 4.56
N ASP A 28 0.51 -10.20 5.49
CA ASP A 28 0.04 -11.59 5.63
C ASP A 28 -1.37 -11.70 6.23
N ASP A 29 -1.84 -10.64 6.86
CA ASP A 29 -3.19 -10.50 7.39
C ASP A 29 -4.17 -9.85 6.41
N MET A 30 -3.79 -9.64 5.15
CA MET A 30 -4.67 -9.09 4.12
C MET A 30 -5.31 -10.21 3.28
N TYR A 31 -6.51 -9.96 2.75
CA TYR A 31 -7.17 -10.88 1.82
C TYR A 31 -7.91 -10.13 0.70
N PHE A 32 -8.07 -10.81 -0.43
CA PHE A 32 -8.84 -10.31 -1.57
C PHE A 32 -10.34 -10.37 -1.28
N MET A 33 -11.01 -9.23 -1.34
CA MET A 33 -12.48 -9.17 -1.32
C MET A 33 -13.11 -9.41 -2.68
N VAL A 34 -12.34 -9.09 -3.73
CA VAL A 34 -12.66 -9.22 -5.15
C VAL A 34 -11.37 -9.60 -5.86
N ASP A 35 -11.44 -10.49 -6.86
CA ASP A 35 -10.30 -10.83 -7.70
C ASP A 35 -9.92 -9.62 -8.57
N PRO A 36 -8.73 -9.01 -8.40
CA PRO A 36 -8.39 -7.79 -9.11
C PRO A 36 -8.01 -8.07 -10.56
N ASP A 37 -8.56 -7.30 -11.50
CA ASP A 37 -8.00 -7.21 -12.85
C ASP A 37 -6.72 -6.37 -12.80
N TRP A 38 -5.59 -7.05 -12.59
CA TRP A 38 -4.27 -6.41 -12.49
C TRP A 38 -3.92 -5.59 -13.72
N LYS A 39 -4.35 -6.02 -14.91
CA LYS A 39 -4.07 -5.29 -16.14
C LYS A 39 -4.82 -3.97 -16.13
N GLU A 40 -6.10 -3.98 -15.75
CA GLU A 40 -6.88 -2.75 -15.70
C GLU A 40 -6.44 -1.80 -14.59
N ILE A 41 -6.00 -2.33 -13.44
CA ILE A 41 -5.40 -1.52 -12.38
C ILE A 41 -4.20 -0.74 -12.92
N ILE A 42 -3.24 -1.42 -13.56
CA ILE A 42 -2.05 -0.76 -14.11
C ILE A 42 -2.40 0.19 -15.26
N GLN A 43 -3.32 -0.19 -16.15
CA GLN A 43 -3.68 0.61 -17.33
C GLN A 43 -4.48 1.87 -17.00
N SER A 44 -5.29 1.84 -15.94
CA SER A 44 -6.09 2.99 -15.51
C SER A 44 -5.33 3.96 -14.59
N ALA A 45 -4.16 3.57 -14.09
CA ALA A 45 -3.37 4.36 -13.16
C ALA A 45 -2.80 5.65 -13.81
N PRO A 46 -2.64 6.74 -13.03
CA PRO A 46 -2.06 8.00 -13.52
C PRO A 46 -0.63 7.80 -14.04
N THR A 47 -0.28 8.34 -15.21
CA THR A 47 0.97 7.98 -15.92
C THR A 47 2.28 8.24 -15.16
N ASP A 48 2.27 9.04 -14.10
CA ASP A 48 3.41 9.36 -13.25
C ASP A 48 3.35 8.68 -11.87
N TRP A 49 2.53 7.64 -11.74
CA TRP A 49 2.45 6.84 -10.51
C TRP A 49 3.77 6.15 -10.20
N GLU A 50 4.03 5.99 -8.92
CA GLU A 50 5.20 5.26 -8.39
C GLU A 50 4.77 4.16 -7.44
N VAL A 51 3.73 4.45 -6.66
CA VAL A 51 3.03 3.49 -5.82
C VAL A 51 1.53 3.60 -6.07
N LEU A 52 0.89 2.43 -6.17
CA LEU A 52 -0.56 2.29 -6.19
C LEU A 52 -0.97 1.63 -4.87
N GLN A 53 -1.48 2.43 -3.94
CA GLN A 53 -2.03 1.91 -2.70
C GLN A 53 -3.40 1.29 -2.98
N LEU A 54 -3.55 0.01 -2.63
CA LEU A 54 -4.75 -0.78 -2.92
C LEU A 54 -5.63 -1.00 -1.70
N PHE A 55 -5.15 -0.59 -0.52
CA PHE A 55 -5.89 -0.67 0.72
C PHE A 55 -5.61 0.52 1.63
N THR A 56 -6.67 1.00 2.26
CA THR A 56 -6.67 2.04 3.29
C THR A 56 -7.86 1.83 4.23
N PHE A 57 -7.71 2.24 5.50
CA PHE A 57 -8.80 2.18 6.48
C PHE A 57 -9.80 3.33 6.36
N TYR A 58 -9.59 4.26 5.42
CA TYR A 58 -10.36 5.49 5.29
C TYR A 58 -11.49 5.33 4.28
N ALA A 59 -12.70 5.03 4.79
CA ALA A 59 -13.90 4.77 3.99
C ALA A 59 -14.20 5.85 2.93
N TYR A 60 -13.93 7.12 3.25
CA TYR A 60 -14.18 8.26 2.35
C TYR A 60 -13.45 8.16 1.01
N VAL A 61 -12.32 7.45 0.94
CA VAL A 61 -11.58 7.20 -0.29
C VAL A 61 -12.40 6.32 -1.23
N TYR A 62 -13.03 5.28 -0.71
CA TYR A 62 -13.83 4.35 -1.51
C TYR A 62 -15.18 4.95 -1.93
N GLU A 63 -15.74 5.83 -1.09
CA GLU A 63 -16.95 6.59 -1.44
C GLU A 63 -16.74 7.49 -2.68
N GLU A 64 -15.50 7.90 -2.96
CA GLU A 64 -15.20 8.74 -4.12
C GLU A 64 -15.57 8.04 -5.44
N TYR A 65 -15.38 6.72 -5.52
CA TYR A 65 -15.84 5.94 -6.67
C TYR A 65 -17.36 6.04 -6.84
N ASN A 66 -18.13 5.91 -5.75
CA ASN A 66 -19.59 5.98 -5.80
C ASN A 66 -20.09 7.38 -6.18
N LYS A 67 -19.33 8.42 -5.83
CA LYS A 67 -19.68 9.83 -6.11
C LYS A 67 -19.36 10.25 -7.54
N SER A 68 -18.17 9.89 -8.04
CA SER A 68 -17.64 10.44 -9.29
C SER A 68 -17.21 9.39 -10.32
N GLY A 69 -17.15 8.12 -9.97
CA GLY A 69 -16.58 7.06 -10.80
C GLY A 69 -15.05 7.13 -10.93
N THR A 70 -14.39 8.06 -10.22
CA THR A 70 -12.94 8.22 -10.21
C THR A 70 -12.29 6.97 -9.61
N LYS A 71 -11.35 6.35 -10.33
CA LYS A 71 -10.63 5.14 -9.87
C LYS A 71 -9.44 5.42 -8.97
N TRP A 72 -8.87 6.62 -9.07
CA TRP A 72 -7.60 6.99 -8.43
C TRP A 72 -7.69 8.38 -7.82
N VAL A 73 -7.30 8.49 -6.55
CA VAL A 73 -7.07 9.76 -5.88
C VAL A 73 -5.61 9.89 -5.50
N GLU A 74 -5.05 11.10 -5.58
CA GLU A 74 -3.69 11.34 -5.11
C GLU A 74 -3.62 11.14 -3.59
N HIS A 75 -2.62 10.38 -3.13
CA HIS A 75 -2.47 10.07 -1.72
C HIS A 75 -2.10 11.33 -0.93
N VAL A 76 -2.79 11.53 0.20
CA VAL A 76 -2.49 12.61 1.14
C VAL A 76 -1.86 12.01 2.41
N PRO A 77 -0.55 12.21 2.65
CA PRO A 77 0.13 11.67 3.83
C PRO A 77 -0.58 12.00 5.14
N ARG A 78 -0.65 11.02 6.05
CA ARG A 78 -1.39 11.01 7.33
C ARG A 78 -2.91 10.93 7.25
N PHE A 79 -3.51 11.06 6.07
CA PHE A 79 -4.97 11.01 5.90
C PHE A 79 -5.46 9.76 5.15
N MET A 80 -4.53 8.98 4.57
CA MET A 80 -4.83 7.77 3.80
C MET A 80 -3.84 6.64 4.17
N ALA A 81 -3.63 6.46 5.47
CA ALA A 81 -2.66 5.48 5.99
C ALA A 81 -3.04 4.02 5.67
N SER A 82 -2.00 3.17 5.66
CA SER A 82 -1.94 1.71 5.52
C SER A 82 -0.95 1.30 4.43
N THR A 83 -0.16 0.26 4.72
CA THR A 83 0.74 -0.43 3.80
C THR A 83 0.34 -1.89 3.59
N GLY A 84 -0.91 -2.22 3.94
CA GLY A 84 -1.45 -3.58 3.87
C GLY A 84 -1.40 -4.18 2.47
N ALA A 85 -1.71 -3.41 1.43
CA ALA A 85 -1.54 -3.85 0.05
C ALA A 85 -1.22 -2.68 -0.88
N TYR A 86 -0.16 -2.81 -1.68
CA TYR A 86 0.20 -1.82 -2.69
C TYR A 86 1.03 -2.43 -3.83
N ILE A 87 1.01 -1.76 -4.99
CA ILE A 87 1.92 -2.04 -6.10
C ILE A 87 2.98 -0.96 -6.17
N ILE A 88 4.24 -1.34 -6.39
CA ILE A 88 5.35 -0.41 -6.65
C ILE A 88 6.01 -0.74 -7.98
N ASN A 89 6.38 0.29 -8.76
CA ASN A 89 7.10 0.10 -10.02
C ASN A 89 8.62 0.10 -9.84
N ARG A 90 9.32 -0.44 -10.83
CA ARG A 90 10.77 -0.62 -10.80
C ARG A 90 11.57 0.66 -10.55
N ALA A 91 11.20 1.75 -11.23
CA ALA A 91 11.87 3.04 -11.05
C ALA A 91 11.72 3.57 -9.62
N ALA A 92 10.53 3.39 -9.02
CA ALA A 92 10.25 3.75 -7.65
C ALA A 92 11.00 2.84 -6.65
N MET A 93 11.08 1.54 -6.91
CA MET A 93 11.88 0.60 -6.10
C MET A 93 13.35 1.05 -6.05
N GLU A 94 13.97 1.29 -7.21
CA GLU A 94 15.36 1.76 -7.31
C GLU A 94 15.58 3.05 -6.52
N ARG A 95 14.73 4.06 -6.74
CA ARG A 95 14.85 5.37 -6.09
C ARG A 95 14.63 5.30 -4.58
N LEU A 96 13.73 4.45 -4.11
CA LEU A 96 13.50 4.28 -2.69
C LEU A 96 14.71 3.59 -2.04
N LEU A 97 15.18 2.49 -2.61
CA LEU A 97 16.31 1.72 -2.08
C LEU A 97 17.58 2.57 -2.01
N SER A 98 17.89 3.37 -3.05
CA SER A 98 19.08 4.23 -3.08
C SER A 98 19.12 5.28 -1.97
N GLN A 99 18.01 5.53 -1.25
CA GLN A 99 17.96 6.46 -0.13
C GLN A 99 18.35 5.82 1.21
N PHE A 100 18.21 4.51 1.35
CA PHE A 100 18.29 3.80 2.64
C PHE A 100 19.32 2.66 2.64
N ILE A 101 19.62 2.11 1.48
CA ILE A 101 20.40 0.90 1.31
C ILE A 101 21.71 1.25 0.58
N PRO A 102 22.88 0.95 1.18
CA PRO A 102 24.17 1.10 0.51
C PRO A 102 24.24 0.23 -0.77
N ASP A 103 24.98 0.68 -1.78
CA ASP A 103 25.11 -0.04 -3.06
C ASP A 103 25.67 -1.46 -2.91
N GLU A 104 26.47 -1.72 -1.86
CA GLU A 104 27.03 -3.05 -1.58
C GLU A 104 26.05 -4.02 -0.91
N TYR A 105 24.84 -3.56 -0.58
CA TYR A 105 23.82 -4.37 0.05
C TYR A 105 23.09 -5.23 -0.99
N THR A 106 23.00 -6.52 -0.71
CA THR A 106 22.41 -7.56 -1.55
C THR A 106 21.41 -8.37 -0.73
N ILE A 107 20.64 -9.25 -1.36
CA ILE A 107 19.71 -10.13 -0.63
C ILE A 107 20.50 -11.03 0.35
N ALA A 108 21.72 -11.43 -0.03
CA ALA A 108 22.55 -12.35 0.75
C ALA A 108 23.04 -11.76 2.09
N ASN A 109 23.08 -10.43 2.23
CA ASN A 109 23.46 -9.75 3.46
C ASN A 109 22.31 -8.90 4.04
N TRP A 110 21.06 -9.18 3.67
CA TRP A 110 19.89 -8.43 4.15
C TRP A 110 19.82 -8.34 5.68
N ASP A 111 20.20 -9.43 6.35
CA ASP A 111 20.10 -9.55 7.80
C ASP A 111 21.17 -8.72 8.55
N ASP A 112 22.13 -8.11 7.84
CA ASP A 112 23.11 -7.15 8.40
C ASP A 112 22.49 -5.75 8.60
N ILE A 113 21.31 -5.70 9.24
CA ILE A 113 20.42 -4.53 9.37
C ILE A 113 21.10 -3.27 9.92
N GLN A 114 22.23 -3.42 10.61
CA GLN A 114 23.09 -2.33 11.10
C GLN A 114 23.65 -1.44 9.98
N ASN A 115 23.68 -1.93 8.74
CA ASN A 115 24.13 -1.18 7.57
C ASN A 115 22.98 -0.42 6.88
N ILE A 116 21.72 -0.69 7.24
CA ILE A 116 20.55 0.06 6.75
C ILE A 116 20.47 1.37 7.54
N THR A 117 20.47 2.50 6.84
CA THR A 117 20.47 3.82 7.47
C THR A 117 19.18 4.58 7.25
N PHE A 118 18.45 4.83 8.33
CA PHE A 118 17.27 5.71 8.32
C PHE A 118 17.61 7.19 8.54
N LYS A 119 18.88 7.59 8.44
CA LYS A 119 19.31 8.99 8.62
C LYS A 119 18.61 9.97 7.67
N ASN A 120 18.14 9.47 6.53
CA ASN A 120 17.44 10.26 5.51
C ASN A 120 15.90 10.22 5.67
N VAL A 121 15.37 9.50 6.67
CA VAL A 121 13.93 9.47 6.93
C VAL A 121 13.49 10.83 7.46
N LEU A 122 12.63 11.49 6.70
CA LEU A 122 12.27 12.89 6.93
C LEU A 122 11.42 13.15 8.17
N SER A 123 10.86 12.13 8.86
CA SER A 123 10.32 12.31 10.21
C SER A 123 9.97 11.04 10.99
N GLU A 124 9.43 9.98 10.35
CA GLU A 124 8.87 8.81 11.04
C GLU A 124 9.28 7.51 10.33
N CYS A 125 9.61 6.47 11.09
CA CYS A 125 10.05 5.17 10.58
C CYS A 125 8.93 4.12 10.52
N ASN A 126 7.67 4.54 10.49
CA ASN A 126 6.53 3.69 10.16
C ASN A 126 6.44 3.51 8.63
N ALA A 127 5.89 2.37 8.19
CA ALA A 127 6.00 1.94 6.80
C ALA A 127 5.32 2.92 5.83
N ASP A 128 4.12 3.36 6.18
CA ASP A 128 3.33 4.31 5.41
C ASP A 128 4.09 5.61 5.12
N TYR A 129 4.77 6.15 6.13
CA TYR A 129 5.32 7.49 6.00
C TYR A 129 6.60 7.50 5.17
N PHE A 130 7.50 6.53 5.36
CA PHE A 130 8.73 6.49 4.57
C PHE A 130 8.44 6.12 3.11
N LEU A 131 7.41 5.32 2.84
CA LEU A 131 7.04 4.93 1.48
C LEU A 131 6.32 6.08 0.77
N TYR A 132 5.20 6.54 1.32
CA TYR A 132 4.31 7.47 0.62
C TYR A 132 4.76 8.94 0.65
N LYS A 133 5.66 9.33 1.55
CA LYS A 133 6.24 10.69 1.52
C LYS A 133 7.33 10.84 0.46
N HIS A 134 7.98 9.75 0.09
CA HIS A 134 9.11 9.75 -0.84
C HIS A 134 8.72 9.36 -2.27
N LEU A 135 7.49 8.88 -2.48
CA LEU A 135 7.01 8.36 -3.76
C LEU A 135 5.64 8.95 -4.11
N LYS A 136 5.45 9.23 -5.40
CA LYS A 136 4.18 9.70 -5.95
C LYS A 136 3.15 8.58 -5.91
N THR A 137 2.26 8.69 -4.93
CA THR A 137 1.34 7.61 -4.55
C THR A 137 -0.08 7.97 -4.94
N TYR A 138 -0.79 7.00 -5.51
CA TYR A 138 -2.22 7.08 -5.79
C TYR A 138 -2.96 5.97 -5.07
N VAL A 139 -4.15 6.27 -4.54
CA VAL A 139 -4.99 5.31 -3.82
C VAL A 139 -6.13 4.87 -4.71
N HIS A 140 -6.33 3.55 -4.81
CA HIS A 140 -7.42 2.97 -5.56
C HIS A 140 -8.75 3.15 -4.81
N THR A 141 -9.80 3.58 -5.50
CA THR A 141 -11.12 3.89 -4.89
C THR A 141 -12.12 2.73 -4.94
N LEU A 142 -11.84 1.66 -5.68
CA LEU A 142 -12.55 0.39 -5.50
C LEU A 142 -12.04 -0.37 -4.28
N VAL A 143 -12.97 -1.02 -3.58
CA VAL A 143 -12.65 -1.95 -2.50
C VAL A 143 -12.19 -3.28 -3.09
N LEU A 144 -10.88 -3.53 -3.02
CA LEU A 144 -10.26 -4.75 -3.55
C LEU A 144 -9.82 -5.69 -2.42
N PHE A 145 -9.41 -5.14 -1.29
CA PHE A 145 -8.83 -5.87 -0.16
C PHE A 145 -9.51 -5.51 1.15
N ASN A 146 -9.35 -6.39 2.13
CA ASN A 146 -9.61 -6.09 3.54
C ASN A 146 -8.58 -6.81 4.41
N ALA A 147 -8.48 -6.39 5.66
CA ALA A 147 -7.64 -7.02 6.66
C ALA A 147 -8.44 -8.07 7.43
N GLU A 148 -7.85 -9.24 7.65
CA GLU A 148 -8.34 -10.27 8.56
C GLU A 148 -8.45 -9.72 9.99
N GLY A 149 -9.21 -10.43 10.83
CA GLY A 149 -9.48 -10.04 12.22
C GLY A 149 -8.27 -10.17 13.15
N PHE A 150 -7.04 -10.02 12.67
CA PHE A 150 -5.86 -9.95 13.52
C PHE A 150 -5.78 -8.53 14.09
N ASP A 151 -5.83 -8.47 15.41
CA ASP A 151 -5.76 -7.22 16.14
C ASP A 151 -4.30 -6.78 16.20
N SER A 152 -4.02 -5.52 15.82
CA SER A 152 -2.67 -4.98 15.96
C SER A 152 -2.28 -4.92 17.44
N GLU A 153 -1.36 -5.79 17.86
CA GLU A 153 -0.83 -5.80 19.23
C GLU A 153 0.02 -4.56 19.55
N ILE A 154 0.39 -3.79 18.52
CA ILE A 154 1.25 -2.61 18.61
C ILE A 154 0.45 -1.36 19.01
N HIS A 155 -0.82 -1.27 18.57
CA HIS A 155 -1.71 -0.12 18.82
C HIS A 155 -3.13 -0.56 19.24
N PRO A 156 -3.29 -1.12 20.45
CA PRO A 156 -4.58 -1.64 20.92
C PRO A 156 -5.67 -0.56 20.99
N ASP A 157 -5.30 0.70 21.21
CA ASP A 157 -6.25 1.83 21.27
C ASP A 157 -6.90 2.15 19.91
N HIS A 158 -6.33 1.64 18.80
CA HIS A 158 -6.88 1.85 17.46
C HIS A 158 -7.88 0.77 17.05
N LEU A 159 -8.06 -0.27 17.86
CA LEU A 159 -8.88 -1.43 17.52
C LEU A 159 -10.34 -1.06 17.20
N GLY A 160 -10.94 -0.17 17.99
CA GLY A 160 -12.31 0.29 17.76
C GLY A 160 -12.47 0.95 16.40
N TYR A 161 -11.50 1.79 16.01
CA TYR A 161 -11.50 2.45 14.71
C TYR A 161 -11.28 1.47 13.56
N HIS A 162 -10.34 0.52 13.71
CA HIS A 162 -10.09 -0.49 12.67
C HIS A 162 -11.33 -1.35 12.42
N ASN A 163 -12.02 -1.80 13.48
CA ASN A 163 -13.22 -2.60 13.34
C ASN A 163 -14.36 -1.82 12.68
N GLN A 164 -14.55 -0.55 13.06
CA GLN A 164 -15.52 0.32 12.40
C GLN A 164 -15.19 0.49 10.91
N SER A 165 -13.93 0.78 10.57
CA SER A 165 -13.48 0.92 9.19
C SER A 165 -13.72 -0.35 8.37
N LYS A 166 -13.43 -1.53 8.93
CA LYS A 166 -13.69 -2.83 8.26
C LYS A 166 -15.17 -3.00 7.91
N GLU A 167 -16.07 -2.65 8.83
CA GLU A 167 -17.53 -2.72 8.59
C GLU A 167 -17.98 -1.73 7.52
N GLU A 168 -17.46 -0.50 7.52
CA GLU A 168 -17.75 0.52 6.51
C GLU A 168 -17.28 0.09 5.12
N ILE A 169 -16.05 -0.43 5.03
CA ILE A 169 -15.48 -0.95 3.77
C ILE A 169 -16.32 -2.09 3.20
N ASN A 170 -16.80 -3.01 4.04
CA ASN A 170 -17.69 -4.10 3.60
C ASN A 170 -19.01 -3.57 3.02
N LYS A 171 -19.63 -2.58 3.66
CA LYS A 171 -20.86 -1.95 3.15
C LYS A 171 -20.61 -1.27 1.80
N ILE A 172 -19.53 -0.50 1.68
CA ILE A 172 -19.18 0.19 0.43
C ILE A 172 -18.92 -0.80 -0.71
N LYS A 173 -18.27 -1.95 -0.42
CA LYS A 173 -18.04 -3.00 -1.41
C LYS A 173 -19.34 -3.58 -1.97
N ASP A 174 -20.33 -3.82 -1.10
CA ASP A 174 -21.64 -4.31 -1.53
C ASP A 174 -22.33 -3.29 -2.46
N ASP A 175 -22.23 -2.00 -2.13
CA ASP A 175 -22.74 -0.91 -2.98
C ASP A 175 -22.03 -0.85 -4.35
N GLN A 176 -20.70 -0.94 -4.36
CA GLN A 176 -19.90 -0.95 -5.60
C GLN A 176 -20.25 -2.15 -6.49
N SER A 177 -20.48 -3.33 -5.90
CA SER A 177 -20.85 -4.55 -6.63
C SER A 177 -22.23 -4.42 -7.31
N ASN A 178 -23.17 -3.75 -6.65
CA ASN A 178 -24.49 -3.47 -7.20
C ASN A 178 -24.44 -2.45 -8.35
N ALA A 179 -23.59 -1.43 -8.24
CA ALA A 179 -23.41 -0.41 -9.27
C ALA A 179 -22.82 -0.99 -10.57
N VAL A 180 -21.78 -1.84 -10.46
CA VAL A 180 -21.19 -2.51 -11.63
C VAL A 180 -22.20 -3.43 -12.33
N SER A 181 -23.05 -4.13 -11.57
CA SER A 181 -24.07 -5.06 -12.10
C SER A 181 -25.24 -4.37 -12.82
N THR A 182 -25.47 -3.08 -12.55
CA THR A 182 -26.58 -2.29 -13.15
C THR A 182 -26.18 -1.52 -14.40
N THR A 183 -24.91 -1.58 -14.79
CA THR A 183 -24.34 -0.87 -15.95
C THR A 183 -24.09 -1.80 -17.15
N LEU A 184 -24.53 -3.06 -17.08
CA LEU A 184 -24.52 -4.07 -18.15
C LEU A 184 -25.94 -4.38 -18.63
#